data_AF-A0A6H5L0B6-F1
#
_entry.id   AF-A0A6H5L0B6-F1
#
_cell.length_a   1.000
_cell.length_b   1.000
_cell.length_c   1.000
_cell.angle_alpha   90.00
_cell.angle_beta   90.00
_cell.angle_gamma   90.00
#
_symmetry.space_group_name_H-M   'P 1'
#
loop_
_entity.id
_entity.type
_entity.pdbx_description
1 polymer ?
#
loop_
_entity_poly.entity_id
_entity_poly.type
_entity_poly.pdbx_seq_one_letter_code
_entity_poly.pdbx_strand_id
1 'polypeptide(L)'
;MVCNENKEEPVEHRRKWGIEEIAVVDQYTYLGYTHLGVKMAKDCSWNAHMSKVAEKGKARAGKLHPILANRHLDTRIKLTVLKSVIVPPLEYAGEVWEGNKKVVKELEAAQMKAAKTILGCSRRTSNAAVRAELGIQSLRSGRDARKLTWQYRMCGMGEERLPRIVREEKWANKKRGRQPTEWVKVVEDVWKGLDIDEDETLETEGLQGFKEKISVACAEREAQNLKKKTKDKEGLDMYGMLKEGIGFKDYLHGPMDAGTKLKVKFRTGDIGLRERRRRHRTVDEEDDEFKCDCGFECEDRVHVVAECPWYKKEREVYVSELGKIDGTYRDMFEAWNREERTVAVVGHRRWVEKAGREIVRIDRLGKTFLSHLWQSRKERLAIGDRSCGNDASSSRGRVVE
;
A
#
# COMPACT_ATOMS: atom_id res chain seq x y z
N MET A 1 3.09 36.22 -11.59
CA MET A 1 3.65 36.35 -10.23
C MET A 1 4.96 35.58 -10.17
N VAL A 2 5.98 36.06 -9.46
CA VAL A 2 7.26 35.36 -9.23
C VAL A 2 7.43 35.13 -7.73
N CYS A 3 8.01 33.98 -7.34
CA CYS A 3 8.32 33.72 -5.94
C CYS A 3 9.63 34.42 -5.53
N ASN A 4 9.61 35.22 -4.46
CA ASN A 4 10.80 36.00 -4.07
C ASN A 4 11.88 35.13 -3.42
N GLU A 5 13.13 35.37 -3.81
CA GLU A 5 14.29 34.88 -3.07
C GLU A 5 14.77 35.96 -2.10
N ASN A 6 14.69 35.65 -0.80
CA ASN A 6 15.32 36.32 0.34
C ASN A 6 14.76 37.69 0.81
N LYS A 7 14.61 37.85 2.14
CA LYS A 7 14.20 39.12 2.79
C LYS A 7 15.37 40.06 3.08
N GLU A 8 16.60 39.52 3.07
CA GLU A 8 17.82 40.25 3.44
C GLU A 8 18.46 40.98 2.24
N GLU A 9 18.21 40.49 1.01
CA GLU A 9 18.65 41.12 -0.25
C GLU A 9 17.51 40.98 -1.28
N PRO A 10 16.51 41.88 -1.28
CA PRO A 10 15.45 41.84 -2.28
C PRO A 10 16.04 42.09 -3.67
N VAL A 11 15.70 41.24 -4.64
CA VAL A 11 16.08 41.46 -6.04
C VAL A 11 15.43 42.77 -6.53
N GLU A 12 16.22 43.82 -6.73
CA GLU A 12 15.77 45.12 -7.28
C GLU A 12 15.29 45.03 -8.74
N HIS A 13 15.44 43.87 -9.39
CA HIS A 13 15.03 43.68 -10.77
C HIS A 13 13.51 43.52 -10.88
N ARG A 14 12.84 44.65 -11.15
CA ARG A 14 11.46 44.70 -11.63
C ARG A 14 11.33 43.93 -12.94
N ARG A 15 10.92 42.66 -12.86
CA ARG A 15 10.62 41.84 -14.04
C ARG A 15 9.27 42.28 -14.61
N LYS A 16 9.28 42.71 -15.88
CA LYS A 16 8.05 43.02 -16.64
C LYS A 16 7.70 41.87 -17.55
N TRP A 17 6.42 41.56 -17.68
CA TRP A 17 5.89 40.73 -18.75
C TRP A 17 5.15 41.64 -19.72
N GLY A 18 5.82 42.04 -20.81
CA GLY A 18 5.36 43.13 -21.65
C GLY A 18 5.35 44.45 -20.87
N ILE A 19 4.16 45.00 -20.61
CA ILE A 19 3.94 46.31 -19.96
C ILE A 19 3.67 46.17 -18.45
N GLU A 20 3.28 44.96 -17.99
CA GLU A 20 2.86 44.73 -16.62
C GLU A 20 4.04 44.30 -15.72
N GLU A 21 4.08 44.86 -14.51
CA GLU A 21 5.02 44.42 -13.48
C GLU A 21 4.57 43.09 -12.87
N ILE A 22 5.47 42.12 -12.84
CA ILE A 22 5.14 40.81 -12.30
C ILE A 22 5.21 40.86 -10.77
N ALA A 23 4.06 40.74 -10.11
CA ALA A 23 3.97 40.73 -8.66
C ALA A 23 4.85 39.64 -8.02
N VAL A 24 5.63 40.04 -7.02
CA VAL A 24 6.52 39.16 -6.26
C VAL A 24 5.78 38.69 -5.00
N VAL A 25 5.60 37.38 -4.84
CA VAL A 25 4.77 36.78 -3.77
C VAL A 25 5.48 35.61 -3.10
N ASP A 26 5.12 35.31 -1.85
CA ASP A 26 5.70 34.17 -1.12
C ASP A 26 5.26 32.80 -1.67
N GLN A 27 4.05 32.74 -2.27
CA GLN A 27 3.48 31.55 -2.88
C GLN A 27 2.49 31.96 -3.97
N TYR A 28 2.47 31.21 -5.07
CA TYR A 28 1.42 31.34 -6.09
C TYR A 28 0.94 29.96 -6.56
N THR A 29 -0.24 29.94 -7.19
CA THR A 29 -0.82 28.74 -7.77
C THR A 29 -0.69 28.80 -9.28
N TYR A 30 0.15 27.93 -9.85
CA TYR A 30 0.29 27.78 -11.30
C TYR A 30 -0.97 27.10 -11.87
N LEU A 31 -1.43 27.55 -13.05
CA LEU A 31 -2.69 27.16 -13.73
C LEU A 31 -4.00 27.57 -13.02
N GLY A 32 -3.95 28.50 -12.06
CA GLY A 32 -5.08 29.32 -11.61
C GLY A 32 -6.23 28.63 -10.85
N TYR A 33 -6.46 27.33 -11.04
CA TYR A 33 -7.55 26.63 -10.38
C TYR A 33 -7.12 26.13 -9.00
N THR A 34 -7.82 26.58 -7.95
CA THR A 34 -7.61 26.20 -6.54
C THR A 34 -7.64 24.67 -6.30
N HIS A 35 -8.22 23.93 -7.26
CA HIS A 35 -8.42 22.48 -7.23
C HIS A 35 -7.42 21.67 -8.08
N LEU A 36 -6.79 22.27 -9.10
CA LEU A 36 -5.87 21.61 -10.06
C LEU A 36 -4.52 22.33 -10.19
N GLY A 37 -4.31 23.42 -9.47
CA GLY A 37 -3.09 24.19 -9.57
C GLY A 37 -1.96 23.65 -8.73
N VAL A 38 -0.74 23.76 -9.27
CA VAL A 38 0.50 23.42 -8.57
C VAL A 38 0.91 24.62 -7.73
N LYS A 39 1.15 24.40 -6.44
CA LYS A 39 1.57 25.47 -5.53
C LYS A 39 3.09 25.62 -5.61
N MET A 40 3.52 26.79 -6.05
CA MET A 40 4.92 27.19 -6.06
C MET A 40 5.21 27.97 -4.78
N ALA A 41 6.28 27.61 -4.07
CA ALA A 41 6.69 28.26 -2.84
C ALA A 41 8.06 28.94 -3.03
N LYS A 42 8.32 30.00 -2.26
CA LYS A 42 9.56 30.77 -2.31
C LYS A 42 10.85 29.99 -2.04
N ASP A 43 10.75 28.93 -1.24
CA ASP A 43 11.87 28.05 -0.90
C ASP A 43 12.06 26.93 -1.93
N CYS A 44 11.35 26.98 -3.07
CA CYS A 44 11.32 25.94 -4.10
C CYS A 44 10.95 24.56 -3.54
N SER A 45 10.29 24.52 -2.38
CA SER A 45 9.89 23.28 -1.70
C SER A 45 8.49 22.85 -2.10
N TRP A 46 8.34 21.57 -2.40
CA TRP A 46 7.05 20.99 -2.74
C TRP A 46 6.24 20.53 -1.53
N ASN A 47 6.79 20.65 -0.31
CA ASN A 47 6.17 20.12 0.91
C ASN A 47 4.76 20.70 1.13
N ALA A 48 4.59 22.02 0.98
CA ALA A 48 3.29 22.67 1.16
C ALA A 48 2.25 22.23 0.11
N HIS A 49 2.69 22.03 -1.13
CA HIS A 49 1.84 21.50 -2.19
C HIS A 49 1.40 20.06 -1.87
N MET A 50 2.36 19.19 -1.58
CA MET A 50 2.11 17.78 -1.33
C MET A 50 1.27 17.53 -0.07
N SER A 51 1.46 18.29 1.01
CA SER A 51 0.59 18.20 2.20
C SER A 51 -0.86 18.56 1.85
N LYS A 52 -1.08 19.63 1.07
CA LYS A 52 -2.43 20.01 0.61
C LYS A 52 -3.05 18.92 -0.29
N VAL A 53 -2.27 18.30 -1.17
CA VAL A 53 -2.71 17.18 -2.01
C VAL A 53 -3.09 15.97 -1.14
N ALA A 54 -2.26 15.62 -0.16
CA ALA A 54 -2.52 14.52 0.77
C ALA A 54 -3.78 14.74 1.60
N GLU A 55 -4.01 15.94 2.14
CA GLU A 55 -5.22 16.31 2.87
C GLU A 55 -6.48 16.18 2.02
N LYS A 56 -6.46 16.72 0.79
CA LYS A 56 -7.57 16.59 -0.15
C LYS A 56 -7.87 15.13 -0.49
N GLY A 57 -6.83 14.32 -0.70
CA GLY A 57 -6.98 12.89 -0.94
C GLY A 57 -7.58 12.15 0.26
N LYS A 58 -7.14 12.46 1.49
CA LYS A 58 -7.71 11.91 2.72
C LYS A 58 -9.19 12.32 2.88
N ALA A 59 -9.53 13.57 2.58
CA ALA A 59 -10.91 14.05 2.63
C ALA A 59 -11.79 13.33 1.60
N ARG A 60 -11.29 13.14 0.37
CA ARG A 60 -11.98 12.39 -0.68
C ARG A 60 -12.19 10.92 -0.30
N ALA A 61 -11.16 10.26 0.23
CA ALA A 61 -11.28 8.90 0.76
C ALA A 61 -12.29 8.81 1.92
N GLY A 62 -12.39 9.86 2.74
CA GLY A 62 -13.41 9.99 3.79
C GLY A 62 -14.83 10.06 3.22
N LYS A 63 -15.06 10.91 2.22
CA LYS A 63 -16.37 11.03 1.54
C LYS A 63 -16.81 9.73 0.87
N LEU A 64 -15.87 8.97 0.33
CA LEU A 64 -16.13 7.68 -0.33
C LEU A 64 -16.17 6.50 0.65
N HIS A 65 -15.98 6.72 1.96
CA HIS A 65 -15.98 5.66 2.96
C HIS A 65 -17.24 4.77 2.91
N PRO A 66 -18.48 5.28 2.75
CA PRO A 66 -19.68 4.44 2.66
C PRO A 66 -19.61 3.42 1.52
N ILE A 67 -19.01 3.79 0.39
CA ILE A 67 -18.85 2.92 -0.78
C ILE A 67 -17.72 1.91 -0.53
N LEU A 68 -16.56 2.39 -0.05
CA LEU A 68 -15.39 1.54 0.19
C LEU A 68 -15.63 0.51 1.30
N ALA A 69 -16.40 0.87 2.33
CA ALA A 69 -16.72 0.00 3.46
C ALA A 69 -17.93 -0.92 3.20
N ASN A 70 -18.69 -0.71 2.11
CA ASN A 70 -19.90 -1.47 1.84
C ASN A 70 -19.58 -2.96 1.64
N ARG A 71 -20.11 -3.83 2.50
CA ARG A 71 -19.87 -5.29 2.43
C ARG A 71 -20.50 -5.96 1.20
N HIS A 72 -21.51 -5.35 0.60
CA HIS A 72 -22.27 -5.91 -0.53
C HIS A 72 -21.66 -5.55 -1.89
N LEU A 73 -20.76 -4.57 -1.94
CA LEU A 73 -20.07 -4.20 -3.17
C LEU A 73 -18.86 -5.09 -3.43
N ASP A 74 -18.71 -5.50 -4.69
CA ASP A 74 -17.54 -6.25 -5.17
C ASP A 74 -16.26 -5.44 -4.92
N THR A 75 -15.24 -6.11 -4.38
CA THR A 75 -13.93 -5.54 -4.11
C THR A 75 -13.30 -4.90 -5.36
N ARG A 76 -13.55 -5.45 -6.56
CA ARG A 76 -13.09 -4.89 -7.83
C ARG A 76 -13.66 -3.51 -8.11
N ILE A 77 -14.95 -3.30 -7.84
CA ILE A 77 -15.59 -1.99 -8.00
C ILE A 77 -14.93 -0.97 -7.06
N LYS A 78 -14.71 -1.36 -5.80
CA LYS A 78 -14.03 -0.50 -4.83
C LYS A 78 -12.59 -0.19 -5.24
N LEU A 79 -11.89 -1.17 -5.80
CA LEU A 79 -10.54 -1.01 -6.33
C LEU A 79 -10.53 -0.05 -7.53
N THR A 80 -11.50 -0.13 -8.42
CA THR A 80 -11.68 0.82 -9.52
C THR A 80 -11.93 2.23 -8.99
N VAL A 81 -12.79 2.40 -7.98
CA VAL A 81 -12.99 3.71 -7.32
C VAL A 81 -11.68 4.25 -6.74
N LEU A 82 -10.89 3.40 -6.08
CA LEU A 82 -9.57 3.78 -5.59
C LEU A 82 -8.65 4.27 -6.73
N LYS A 83 -8.50 3.47 -7.79
CA LYS A 83 -7.60 3.74 -8.92
C LYS A 83 -8.05 4.92 -9.80
N SER A 84 -9.35 5.10 -9.99
CA SER A 84 -9.90 6.09 -10.94
C SER A 84 -10.34 7.40 -10.27
N VAL A 85 -10.62 7.41 -8.97
CA VAL A 85 -11.17 8.60 -8.27
C VAL A 85 -10.25 9.13 -7.19
N ILE A 86 -9.57 8.26 -6.43
CA ILE A 86 -8.76 8.65 -5.28
C ILE A 86 -7.29 8.86 -5.66
N VAL A 87 -6.70 7.95 -6.44
CA VAL A 87 -5.29 7.99 -6.85
C VAL A 87 -4.98 9.14 -7.81
N PRO A 88 -5.77 9.45 -8.86
CA PRO A 88 -5.35 10.43 -9.88
C PRO A 88 -5.07 11.84 -9.31
N PRO A 89 -5.89 12.40 -8.39
CA PRO A 89 -5.56 13.67 -7.74
C PRO A 89 -4.31 13.64 -6.87
N LEU A 90 -3.94 12.46 -6.33
CA LEU A 90 -2.75 12.29 -5.48
C LEU A 90 -1.46 12.26 -6.30
N GLU A 91 -1.55 11.88 -7.57
CA GLU A 91 -0.41 11.80 -8.50
C GLU A 91 -0.32 12.97 -9.48
N TYR A 92 -1.28 13.90 -9.42
CA TYR A 92 -1.32 15.04 -10.31
C TYR A 92 -0.02 15.85 -10.23
N ALA A 93 0.56 16.17 -11.41
CA ALA A 93 1.85 16.84 -11.57
C ALA A 93 3.04 16.11 -10.91
N GLY A 94 2.91 14.81 -10.62
CA GLY A 94 3.91 14.00 -9.91
C GLY A 94 5.26 13.88 -10.61
N GLU A 95 5.35 14.27 -11.88
CA GLU A 95 6.58 14.42 -12.65
C GLU A 95 7.45 15.61 -12.21
N VAL A 96 6.88 16.65 -11.60
CA VAL A 96 7.62 17.89 -11.26
C VAL A 96 8.06 17.93 -9.80
N TRP A 97 7.21 17.48 -8.88
CA TRP A 97 7.44 17.67 -7.46
C TRP A 97 8.07 16.46 -6.77
N GLU A 98 8.93 16.75 -5.79
CA GLU A 98 9.48 15.78 -4.84
C GLU A 98 9.54 16.39 -3.44
N GLY A 99 9.15 15.61 -2.44
CA GLY A 99 8.98 16.09 -1.07
C GLY A 99 9.91 15.40 -0.10
N ASN A 100 9.93 15.92 1.13
CA ASN A 100 10.64 15.23 2.20
C ASN A 100 9.94 13.90 2.56
N LYS A 101 10.67 13.04 3.29
CA LYS A 101 10.18 11.72 3.73
C LYS A 101 8.88 11.79 4.53
N LYS A 102 8.62 12.88 5.28
CA LYS A 102 7.40 13.04 6.09
C LYS A 102 6.18 13.23 5.20
N VAL A 103 6.25 14.17 4.26
CA VAL A 103 5.09 14.48 3.40
C VAL A 103 4.81 13.35 2.41
N VAL A 104 5.85 12.66 1.92
CA VAL A 104 5.69 11.43 1.11
C VAL A 104 4.92 10.35 1.89
N LYS A 105 5.22 10.16 3.19
CA LYS A 105 4.46 9.23 4.05
C LYS A 105 3.01 9.66 4.24
N GLU A 106 2.74 10.95 4.39
CA GLU A 106 1.38 11.48 4.53
C GLU A 106 0.54 11.27 3.27
N LEU A 107 1.16 11.43 2.10
CA LEU A 107 0.55 11.19 0.80
C LEU A 107 0.20 9.71 0.63
N GLU A 108 1.15 8.81 0.90
CA GLU A 108 0.93 7.36 0.90
C GLU A 108 -0.19 6.95 1.88
N ALA A 109 -0.26 7.60 3.04
CA ALA A 109 -1.32 7.33 4.01
C ALA A 109 -2.73 7.61 3.47
N ALA A 110 -2.88 8.51 2.49
CA ALA A 110 -4.18 8.79 1.85
C ALA A 110 -4.68 7.59 1.03
N GLN A 111 -3.85 7.05 0.14
CA GLN A 111 -4.16 5.83 -0.63
C GLN A 111 -4.37 4.64 0.32
N MET A 112 -3.48 4.48 1.29
CA MET A 112 -3.51 3.33 2.20
C MET A 112 -4.71 3.34 3.14
N LYS A 113 -5.23 4.51 3.53
CA LYS A 113 -6.48 4.61 4.28
C LYS A 113 -7.63 3.98 3.51
N ALA A 114 -7.80 4.36 2.24
CA ALA A 114 -8.84 3.80 1.38
C ALA A 114 -8.63 2.30 1.14
N ALA A 115 -7.40 1.87 0.80
CA ALA A 115 -7.07 0.46 0.58
C ALA A 115 -7.36 -0.43 1.80
N LYS A 116 -7.05 0.04 3.01
CA LYS A 116 -7.35 -0.66 4.26
C LYS A 116 -8.85 -0.73 4.55
N THR A 117 -9.60 0.33 4.23
CA THR A 117 -11.07 0.32 4.32
C THR A 117 -11.68 -0.72 3.38
N ILE A 118 -11.18 -0.84 2.15
CA ILE A 118 -11.65 -1.85 1.17
C ILE A 118 -11.51 -3.26 1.76
N LEU A 119 -10.34 -3.58 2.32
CA LEU A 119 -10.05 -4.89 2.89
C LEU A 119 -10.66 -5.13 4.30
N GLY A 120 -11.16 -4.09 4.96
CA GLY A 120 -11.63 -4.19 6.34
C GLY A 120 -10.51 -4.44 7.36
N CYS A 121 -9.30 -3.97 7.05
CA CYS A 121 -8.11 -4.09 7.89
C CYS A 121 -7.93 -2.88 8.81
N SER A 122 -7.20 -3.07 9.91
CA SER A 122 -6.78 -2.02 10.82
C SER A 122 -5.87 -0.99 10.15
N ARG A 123 -5.83 0.20 10.74
CA ARG A 123 -4.86 1.25 10.38
C ARG A 123 -3.41 0.78 10.57
N ARG A 124 -3.16 -0.17 11.50
CA ARG A 124 -1.81 -0.69 11.82
C ARG A 124 -1.32 -1.79 10.87
N THR A 125 -2.20 -2.37 10.05
CA THR A 125 -1.84 -3.44 9.11
C THR A 125 -0.73 -2.99 8.17
N SER A 126 0.17 -3.91 7.80
CA SER A 126 1.30 -3.58 6.93
C SER A 126 0.80 -3.04 5.58
N ASN A 127 1.30 -1.86 5.18
CA ASN A 127 0.98 -1.30 3.87
C ASN A 127 1.45 -2.23 2.74
N ALA A 128 2.59 -2.92 2.90
CA ALA A 128 3.12 -3.82 1.87
C ALA A 128 2.19 -5.01 1.63
N ALA A 129 1.66 -5.62 2.69
CA ALA A 129 0.71 -6.72 2.56
C ALA A 129 -0.60 -6.25 1.92
N VAL A 130 -1.15 -5.09 2.34
CA VAL A 130 -2.37 -4.52 1.73
C VAL A 130 -2.19 -4.21 0.25
N ARG A 131 -1.03 -3.68 -0.16
CA ARG A 131 -0.72 -3.44 -1.57
C ARG A 131 -0.62 -4.75 -2.36
N ALA A 132 0.02 -5.76 -1.77
CA ALA A 132 0.17 -7.08 -2.37
C ALA A 132 -1.17 -7.81 -2.54
N GLU A 133 -2.11 -7.65 -1.61
CA GLU A 133 -3.48 -8.18 -1.68
C GLU A 133 -4.32 -7.54 -2.78
N LEU A 134 -4.30 -6.20 -2.88
CA LEU A 134 -5.12 -5.47 -3.85
C LEU A 134 -4.46 -5.32 -5.24
N GLY A 135 -3.19 -5.68 -5.38
CA GLY A 135 -2.43 -5.42 -6.61
C GLY A 135 -2.36 -3.92 -6.95
N ILE A 136 -2.08 -3.10 -5.95
CA ILE A 136 -1.87 -1.65 -6.12
C ILE A 136 -0.41 -1.30 -5.92
N GLN A 137 0.11 -0.40 -6.75
CA GLN A 137 1.45 0.15 -6.60
C GLN A 137 1.47 1.26 -5.53
N SER A 138 2.65 1.57 -5.02
CA SER A 138 2.85 2.78 -4.22
C SER A 138 2.69 4.03 -5.08
N LEU A 139 2.21 5.13 -4.49
CA LEU A 139 2.19 6.43 -5.17
C LEU A 139 3.61 6.87 -5.53
N ARG A 140 4.63 6.46 -4.76
CA ARG A 140 6.03 6.70 -5.12
C ARG A 140 6.35 6.10 -6.49
N SER A 141 6.05 4.83 -6.72
CA SER A 141 6.33 4.18 -8.01
C SER A 141 5.59 4.85 -9.18
N GLY A 142 4.33 5.29 -8.97
CA GLY A 142 3.61 6.08 -9.98
C GLY A 142 4.29 7.42 -10.31
N ARG A 143 4.82 8.13 -9.30
CA ARG A 143 5.56 9.39 -9.52
C ARG A 143 6.90 9.19 -10.18
N ASP A 144 7.66 8.20 -9.73
CA ASP A 144 8.96 7.84 -10.31
C ASP A 144 8.79 7.54 -11.80
N ALA A 145 7.81 6.71 -12.17
CA ALA A 145 7.51 6.39 -13.56
C ALA A 145 7.14 7.64 -14.40
N ARG A 146 6.38 8.58 -13.83
CA ARG A 146 6.05 9.86 -14.51
C ARG A 146 7.28 10.75 -14.70
N LYS A 147 8.19 10.81 -13.71
CA LYS A 147 9.46 11.55 -13.81
C LYS A 147 10.33 10.99 -14.95
N LEU A 148 10.50 9.68 -15.01
CA LEU A 148 11.25 9.02 -16.08
C LEU A 148 10.58 9.19 -17.45
N THR A 149 9.25 9.07 -17.52
CA THR A 149 8.50 9.34 -18.75
C THR A 149 8.69 10.78 -19.23
N TRP A 150 8.79 11.74 -18.30
CA TRP A 150 9.07 13.14 -18.64
C TRP A 150 10.50 13.33 -19.13
N GLN A 151 11.48 12.68 -18.50
CA GLN A 151 12.88 12.67 -18.96
C GLN A 151 12.99 12.13 -20.40
N TYR A 152 12.39 10.98 -20.69
CA TYR A 152 12.38 10.37 -22.02
C TYR A 152 11.83 11.33 -23.08
N ARG A 153 10.71 12.00 -22.78
CA ARG A 153 10.14 13.01 -23.66
C ARG A 153 11.09 14.18 -23.89
N MET A 154 11.78 14.65 -22.86
CA MET A 154 12.75 15.74 -22.99
C MET A 154 13.98 15.33 -23.80
N CYS A 155 14.45 14.09 -23.70
CA CYS A 155 15.53 13.58 -24.57
C CYS A 155 15.14 13.66 -26.06
N GLY A 156 13.89 13.31 -26.38
CA GLY A 156 13.38 13.34 -27.75
C GLY A 156 12.92 14.71 -28.27
N MET A 157 13.03 15.77 -27.46
CA MET A 157 12.70 17.14 -27.89
C MET A 157 13.88 17.75 -28.67
N GLY A 158 13.58 18.68 -29.59
CA GLY A 158 14.60 19.51 -30.23
C GLY A 158 15.41 20.34 -29.22
N GLU A 159 16.66 20.65 -29.56
CA GLU A 159 17.61 21.37 -28.70
C GLU A 159 17.16 22.80 -28.38
N GLU A 160 16.31 23.38 -29.21
CA GLU A 160 15.73 24.72 -29.03
C GLU A 160 14.63 24.76 -27.94
N ARG A 161 14.13 23.60 -27.52
CA ARG A 161 13.02 23.51 -26.57
C ARG A 161 13.50 23.85 -25.17
N LEU A 162 12.90 24.87 -24.56
CA LEU A 162 13.20 25.30 -23.19
C LEU A 162 13.30 24.15 -22.16
N PRO A 163 12.43 23.12 -22.14
CA PRO A 163 12.57 22.01 -21.20
C PRO A 163 13.89 21.24 -21.34
N ARG A 164 14.38 21.06 -22.58
CA ARG A 164 15.64 20.37 -22.86
C ARG A 164 16.83 21.24 -22.44
N ILE A 165 16.83 22.51 -22.83
CA ILE A 165 17.84 23.50 -22.42
C ILE A 165 17.96 23.55 -20.89
N VAL A 166 16.84 23.71 -20.17
CA VAL A 166 16.83 23.82 -18.71
C VAL A 166 17.34 22.56 -18.01
N ARG A 167 17.12 21.38 -18.60
CA ARG A 167 17.64 20.11 -18.06
C ARG A 167 19.15 20.00 -18.22
N GLU A 168 19.66 20.38 -19.39
CA GLU A 168 21.09 20.28 -19.74
C GLU A 168 21.91 21.38 -19.05
N GLU A 169 21.27 22.45 -18.62
CA GLU A 169 21.90 23.58 -17.95
C GLU A 169 22.53 23.22 -16.59
N LYS A 170 23.78 23.64 -16.40
CA LYS A 170 24.52 23.45 -15.14
C LYS A 170 24.45 24.73 -14.30
N TRP A 171 23.71 24.66 -13.20
CA TRP A 171 23.55 25.78 -12.27
C TRP A 171 24.82 26.00 -11.43
N ALA A 172 25.72 26.88 -11.88
CA ALA A 172 27.03 27.14 -11.24
C ALA A 172 26.95 28.00 -9.96
N ASN A 173 26.07 29.01 -9.93
CA ASN A 173 25.99 29.99 -8.84
C ASN A 173 24.96 29.58 -7.78
N LYS A 174 25.29 28.57 -6.97
CA LYS A 174 24.43 28.10 -5.87
C LYS A 174 24.62 28.97 -4.63
N LYS A 175 23.52 29.53 -4.10
CA LYS A 175 23.53 30.35 -2.88
C LYS A 175 24.11 29.57 -1.69
N ARG A 176 24.70 30.24 -0.69
CA ARG A 176 25.19 29.56 0.52
C ARG A 176 24.00 29.10 1.38
N GLY A 177 23.99 27.84 1.81
CA GLY A 177 22.92 27.27 2.64
C GLY A 177 22.32 25.97 2.08
N ARG A 178 21.18 25.53 2.64
CA ARG A 178 20.48 24.31 2.18
C ARG A 178 19.91 24.51 0.78
N GLN A 179 20.51 23.84 -0.20
CA GLN A 179 20.03 23.91 -1.58
C GLN A 179 18.69 23.18 -1.75
N PRO A 180 17.77 23.73 -2.55
CA PRO A 180 16.66 22.97 -3.09
C PRO A 180 17.18 21.75 -3.86
N THR A 181 16.46 20.64 -3.80
CA THR A 181 16.83 19.44 -4.56
C THR A 181 16.55 19.68 -6.04
N GLU A 182 17.60 19.64 -6.85
CA GLU A 182 17.50 19.74 -8.32
C GLU A 182 16.71 18.55 -8.87
N TRP A 183 15.87 18.81 -9.87
CA TRP A 183 15.04 17.77 -10.49
C TRP A 183 15.90 16.65 -11.11
N VAL A 184 17.02 17.00 -11.74
CA VAL A 184 17.97 16.01 -12.33
C VAL A 184 18.47 15.02 -11.29
N LYS A 185 18.86 15.50 -10.10
CA LYS A 185 19.29 14.63 -8.98
C LYS A 185 18.17 13.70 -8.51
N VAL A 186 16.93 14.18 -8.49
CA VAL A 186 15.78 13.32 -8.15
C VAL A 186 15.63 12.20 -9.16
N VAL A 187 15.81 12.50 -10.45
CA VAL A 187 15.73 11.49 -11.53
C VAL A 187 16.88 10.50 -11.46
N GLU A 188 18.11 10.96 -11.24
CA GLU A 188 19.27 10.08 -11.00
C GLU A 188 19.04 9.15 -9.81
N ASP A 189 18.48 9.66 -8.71
CA ASP A 189 18.13 8.85 -7.53
C ASP A 189 17.00 7.84 -7.83
N VAL A 190 16.11 8.15 -8.78
CA VAL A 190 15.09 7.21 -9.26
C VAL A 190 15.73 6.10 -10.08
N TRP A 191 16.63 6.41 -11.02
CA TRP A 191 17.37 5.41 -11.81
C TRP A 191 18.21 4.50 -10.92
N LYS A 192 18.99 5.05 -9.98
CA LYS A 192 19.74 4.27 -8.98
C LYS A 192 18.86 3.35 -8.12
N GLY A 193 17.58 3.69 -7.99
CA GLY A 193 16.60 2.91 -7.26
C GLY A 193 15.93 1.80 -8.09
N LEU A 194 16.19 1.73 -9.39
CA LEU A 194 15.74 0.69 -10.31
C LEU A 194 16.95 -0.15 -10.74
N ASP A 195 16.72 -1.43 -11.00
CA ASP A 195 17.77 -2.39 -11.40
C ASP A 195 17.78 -2.53 -12.93
N ILE A 196 17.90 -1.40 -13.63
CA ILE A 196 17.91 -1.32 -15.10
C ILE A 196 18.93 -0.29 -15.57
N ASP A 197 19.46 -0.48 -16.77
CA ASP A 197 20.40 0.46 -17.39
C ASP A 197 19.66 1.70 -17.92
N GLU A 198 20.14 2.89 -17.56
CA GLU A 198 19.51 4.17 -17.93
C GLU A 198 19.61 4.41 -19.44
N ASP A 199 20.80 4.24 -20.02
CA ASP A 199 21.09 4.56 -21.42
C ASP A 199 20.32 3.62 -22.36
N GLU A 200 20.42 2.30 -22.13
CA GLU A 200 19.69 1.27 -22.89
C GLU A 200 18.16 1.48 -22.80
N THR A 201 17.68 1.92 -21.63
CA THR A 201 16.25 2.17 -21.46
C THR A 201 15.81 3.43 -22.22
N LEU A 202 16.60 4.51 -22.17
CA LEU A 202 16.30 5.76 -22.89
C LEU A 202 16.36 5.61 -24.41
N GLU A 203 17.16 4.69 -24.94
CA GLU A 203 17.24 4.34 -26.37
C GLU A 203 16.04 3.53 -26.88
N THR A 204 15.13 3.11 -26.00
CA THR A 204 13.97 2.31 -26.39
C THR A 204 13.10 3.05 -27.41
N GLU A 205 12.87 2.40 -28.55
CA GLU A 205 12.00 2.92 -29.60
C GLU A 205 10.54 3.01 -29.11
N GLY A 206 9.99 4.22 -29.17
CA GLY A 206 8.61 4.48 -28.86
C GLY A 206 8.30 4.62 -27.36
N LEU A 207 7.45 5.61 -27.06
CA LEU A 207 7.03 5.92 -25.70
C LEU A 207 6.33 4.75 -24.98
N GLN A 208 5.63 3.91 -25.73
CA GLN A 208 4.89 2.78 -25.15
C GLN A 208 5.85 1.70 -24.65
N GLY A 209 6.84 1.31 -25.45
CA GLY A 209 7.87 0.35 -25.04
C GLY A 209 8.67 0.85 -23.84
N PHE A 210 9.03 2.15 -23.83
CA PHE A 210 9.67 2.78 -22.67
C PHE A 210 8.81 2.66 -21.40
N LYS A 211 7.53 3.01 -21.47
CA LYS A 211 6.62 2.92 -20.32
C LYS A 211 6.48 1.49 -19.81
N GLU A 212 6.46 0.50 -20.70
CA GLU A 212 6.40 -0.91 -20.34
C GLU A 212 7.65 -1.35 -19.58
N LYS A 213 8.86 -1.03 -20.09
CA LYS A 213 10.12 -1.29 -19.37
C LYS A 213 10.12 -0.67 -17.96
N ILE A 214 9.74 0.61 -17.84
CA ILE A 214 9.67 1.30 -16.54
C ILE A 214 8.62 0.69 -15.61
N SER A 215 7.49 0.25 -16.15
CA SER A 215 6.43 -0.40 -15.37
C SER A 215 6.89 -1.74 -14.78
N VAL A 216 7.62 -2.54 -15.57
CA VAL A 216 8.23 -3.81 -15.14
C VAL A 216 9.27 -3.55 -14.04
N ALA A 217 10.22 -2.64 -14.26
CA ALA A 217 11.25 -2.31 -13.27
C ALA A 217 10.64 -1.79 -11.95
N CYS A 218 9.61 -0.94 -12.03
CA CYS A 218 8.86 -0.49 -10.85
C CYS A 218 8.19 -1.66 -10.12
N ALA A 219 7.61 -2.62 -10.85
CA ALA A 219 6.95 -3.79 -10.28
C ALA A 219 7.96 -4.72 -9.58
N GLU A 220 9.13 -4.94 -10.18
CA GLU A 220 10.22 -5.73 -9.59
C GLU A 220 10.74 -5.10 -8.30
N ARG A 221 10.98 -3.79 -8.29
CA ARG A 221 11.34 -3.04 -7.09
C ARG A 221 10.30 -3.20 -5.97
N GLU A 222 9.01 -3.13 -6.28
CA GLU A 222 7.94 -3.38 -5.30
C GLU A 222 7.94 -4.83 -4.80
N ALA A 223 8.19 -5.80 -5.68
CA ALA A 223 8.29 -7.22 -5.31
C ALA A 223 9.49 -7.48 -4.39
N GLN A 224 10.66 -6.89 -4.67
CA GLN A 224 11.83 -6.94 -3.80
C GLN A 224 11.54 -6.30 -2.44
N ASN A 225 10.88 -5.13 -2.42
CA ASN A 225 10.47 -4.45 -1.20
C ASN A 225 9.49 -5.29 -0.37
N LEU A 226 8.57 -6.00 -1.01
CA LEU A 226 7.67 -6.93 -0.33
C LEU A 226 8.45 -8.08 0.30
N LYS A 227 9.33 -8.74 -0.47
CA LYS A 227 10.18 -9.85 0.01
C LYS A 227 11.03 -9.44 1.22
N LYS A 228 11.64 -8.25 1.17
CA LYS A 228 12.40 -7.70 2.30
C LYS A 228 11.51 -7.50 3.53
N LYS A 229 10.35 -6.86 3.36
CA LYS A 229 9.41 -6.62 4.47
C LYS A 229 8.82 -7.89 5.08
N THR A 230 8.60 -8.93 4.29
CA THR A 230 8.11 -10.22 4.82
C THR A 230 9.16 -10.96 5.63
N LYS A 231 10.46 -10.64 5.46
CA LYS A 231 11.55 -11.20 6.27
C LYS A 231 11.82 -10.35 7.52
N ASP A 232 11.80 -9.03 7.37
CA ASP A 232 12.22 -8.12 8.44
C ASP A 232 11.13 -7.81 9.47
N LYS A 233 9.84 -7.99 9.12
CA LYS A 233 8.72 -7.55 9.95
C LYS A 233 7.94 -8.70 10.56
N GLU A 234 7.99 -8.76 11.89
CA GLU A 234 7.24 -9.71 12.70
C GLU A 234 5.73 -9.72 12.38
N GLY A 235 5.22 -10.94 12.15
CA GLY A 235 3.83 -11.19 11.80
C GLY A 235 3.51 -11.09 10.31
N LEU A 236 4.50 -10.82 9.45
CA LEU A 236 4.39 -11.03 8.00
C LEU A 236 5.04 -12.33 7.53
N ASP A 237 5.56 -13.14 8.43
CA ASP A 237 6.29 -14.38 8.12
C ASP A 237 5.39 -15.35 7.32
N MET A 238 4.18 -15.58 7.83
CA MET A 238 3.12 -16.32 7.14
C MET A 238 2.75 -15.72 5.77
N TYR A 239 2.79 -14.39 5.64
CA TYR A 239 2.52 -13.74 4.35
C TYR A 239 3.64 -14.06 3.34
N GLY A 240 4.88 -14.10 3.80
CA GLY A 240 6.04 -14.51 3.00
C GLY A 240 5.93 -15.95 2.50
N MET A 241 5.39 -16.86 3.33
CA MET A 241 5.20 -18.27 2.99
C MET A 241 4.14 -18.51 1.89
N LEU A 242 3.16 -17.61 1.74
CA LEU A 242 2.16 -17.69 0.66
C LEU A 242 2.80 -17.62 -0.73
N LYS A 243 3.87 -16.81 -0.87
CA LYS A 243 4.59 -16.57 -2.12
C LYS A 243 3.67 -16.19 -3.30
N GLU A 244 2.57 -15.47 -3.05
CA GLU A 244 1.57 -15.14 -4.09
C GLU A 244 1.88 -13.82 -4.85
N GLY A 245 3.01 -13.17 -4.59
CA GLY A 245 3.44 -11.94 -5.26
C GLY A 245 2.52 -10.73 -5.03
N ILE A 246 2.71 -9.65 -5.80
CA ILE A 246 1.84 -8.47 -5.81
C ILE A 246 0.84 -8.63 -6.94
N GLY A 247 -0.45 -8.58 -6.62
CA GLY A 247 -1.52 -8.72 -7.61
C GLY A 247 -2.87 -8.83 -6.93
N PHE A 248 -3.94 -8.44 -7.62
CA PHE A 248 -5.28 -8.58 -7.07
C PHE A 248 -5.58 -10.06 -6.85
N LYS A 249 -5.85 -10.47 -5.61
CA LYS A 249 -6.03 -11.89 -5.28
C LYS A 249 -7.41 -12.41 -5.66
N ASP A 250 -7.44 -13.61 -6.24
CA ASP A 250 -8.67 -14.23 -6.74
C ASP A 250 -9.75 -14.41 -5.65
N TYR A 251 -9.35 -14.71 -4.41
CA TYR A 251 -10.30 -14.89 -3.31
C TYR A 251 -11.02 -13.58 -2.88
N LEU A 252 -10.54 -12.42 -3.36
CA LEU A 252 -11.15 -11.11 -3.16
C LEU A 252 -12.22 -10.77 -4.22
N HIS A 253 -12.41 -11.62 -5.23
CA HIS A 253 -13.49 -11.46 -6.19
C HIS A 253 -14.85 -11.54 -5.49
N GLY A 254 -15.70 -10.56 -5.76
CA GLY A 254 -17.02 -10.46 -5.14
C GLY A 254 -17.04 -9.62 -3.86
N PRO A 255 -18.16 -9.65 -3.12
CA PRO A 255 -18.37 -8.82 -1.95
C PRO A 255 -17.44 -9.18 -0.77
N MET A 256 -17.06 -8.19 0.03
CA MET A 256 -16.25 -8.40 1.25
C MET A 256 -17.13 -8.92 2.40
N ASP A 257 -17.48 -10.20 2.32
CA ASP A 257 -18.20 -10.94 3.36
C ASP A 257 -17.32 -11.19 4.61
N ALA A 258 -17.90 -11.78 5.64
CA ALA A 258 -17.21 -12.04 6.90
C ALA A 258 -16.03 -13.01 6.74
N GLY A 259 -16.21 -14.08 5.97
CA GLY A 259 -15.16 -15.09 5.73
C GLY A 259 -13.98 -14.55 4.94
N THR A 260 -14.23 -13.73 3.92
CA THR A 260 -13.21 -13.05 3.11
C THR A 260 -12.43 -12.04 3.94
N LYS A 261 -13.13 -11.20 4.74
CA LYS A 261 -12.46 -10.29 5.69
C LYS A 261 -11.60 -11.06 6.69
N LEU A 262 -12.10 -12.18 7.19
CA LEU A 262 -11.37 -13.01 8.13
C LEU A 262 -10.12 -13.61 7.49
N LYS A 263 -10.24 -14.16 6.27
CA LYS A 263 -9.11 -14.67 5.49
C LYS A 263 -8.04 -13.61 5.26
N VAL A 264 -8.42 -12.37 4.88
CA VAL A 264 -7.47 -11.25 4.77
C VAL A 264 -6.74 -11.01 6.10
N LYS A 265 -7.46 -11.02 7.23
CA LYS A 265 -6.87 -10.78 8.56
C LYS A 265 -5.90 -11.88 8.97
N PHE A 266 -6.21 -13.14 8.72
CA PHE A 266 -5.27 -14.25 8.92
C PHE A 266 -4.02 -14.08 8.06
N ARG A 267 -4.20 -13.80 6.76
CA ARG A 267 -3.06 -13.60 5.83
C ARG A 267 -2.15 -12.45 6.28
N THR A 268 -2.73 -11.29 6.56
CA THR A 268 -1.99 -10.04 6.88
C THR A 268 -1.50 -9.94 8.32
N GLY A 269 -1.85 -10.90 9.18
CA GLY A 269 -1.59 -10.84 10.63
C GLY A 269 -2.40 -9.74 11.31
N ASP A 270 -3.54 -9.36 10.73
CA ASP A 270 -4.48 -8.37 11.27
C ASP A 270 -5.57 -8.98 12.16
N ILE A 271 -5.31 -10.18 12.69
CA ILE A 271 -6.25 -10.95 13.49
C ILE A 271 -5.96 -10.79 14.99
N GLY A 272 -7.01 -10.76 15.82
CA GLY A 272 -6.92 -10.55 17.27
C GLY A 272 -6.46 -11.79 18.06
N LEU A 273 -5.38 -12.43 17.61
CA LEU A 273 -4.70 -13.52 18.32
C LEU A 273 -3.63 -12.96 19.26
N ARG A 274 -3.20 -13.74 20.25
CA ARG A 274 -2.16 -13.27 21.20
C ARG A 274 -0.84 -12.95 20.52
N GLU A 275 -0.49 -13.58 19.38
CA GLU A 275 0.65 -13.18 18.54
C GLU A 275 0.61 -11.69 18.12
N ARG A 276 -0.57 -11.11 17.94
CA ARG A 276 -0.72 -9.70 17.57
C ARG A 276 -0.55 -8.78 18.77
N ARG A 277 -1.06 -9.20 19.94
CA ARG A 277 -0.88 -8.48 21.21
C ARG A 277 0.60 -8.46 21.58
N ARG A 278 1.29 -9.61 21.49
CA ARG A 278 2.72 -9.78 21.76
C ARG A 278 3.60 -8.78 21.00
N ARG A 279 3.30 -8.55 19.71
CA ARG A 279 4.00 -7.55 18.87
C ARG A 279 3.89 -6.11 19.36
N HIS A 280 2.92 -5.82 20.21
CA HIS A 280 2.70 -4.51 20.79
C HIS A 280 2.77 -4.57 22.32
N ARG A 281 3.49 -5.56 22.87
CA ARG A 281 3.57 -5.77 24.31
C ARG A 281 4.16 -4.56 25.03
N THR A 282 3.70 -4.33 26.24
CA THR A 282 4.35 -3.40 27.18
C THR A 282 5.50 -4.10 27.90
N VAL A 283 6.35 -3.32 28.57
CA VAL A 283 7.51 -3.86 29.30
C VAL A 283 7.07 -4.78 30.45
N ASP A 284 5.89 -4.55 31.00
CA ASP A 284 5.34 -5.28 32.16
C ASP A 284 4.59 -6.58 31.80
N GLU A 285 4.37 -6.88 30.51
CA GLU A 285 3.64 -8.10 30.10
C GLU A 285 4.58 -9.30 30.00
N GLU A 286 4.28 -10.36 30.76
CA GLU A 286 5.06 -11.61 30.77
C GLU A 286 4.74 -12.51 29.57
N ASP A 287 5.68 -13.38 29.19
CA ASP A 287 5.47 -14.28 28.03
C ASP A 287 4.26 -15.22 28.22
N ASP A 288 3.93 -15.57 29.47
CA ASP A 288 2.80 -16.42 29.84
C ASP A 288 1.44 -15.81 29.45
N GLU A 289 1.34 -14.49 29.35
CA GLU A 289 0.12 -13.82 28.91
C GLU A 289 -0.21 -14.06 27.43
N PHE A 290 0.77 -14.50 26.63
CA PHE A 290 0.61 -14.75 25.21
C PHE A 290 0.38 -16.22 24.85
N LYS A 291 0.50 -17.13 25.83
CA LYS A 291 0.27 -18.57 25.66
C LYS A 291 -1.15 -18.85 25.18
N CYS A 292 -1.33 -19.89 24.39
CA CYS A 292 -2.67 -20.39 24.10
C CYS A 292 -3.24 -21.09 25.33
N ASP A 293 -4.57 -21.10 25.50
CA ASP A 293 -5.23 -21.77 26.62
C ASP A 293 -5.07 -23.30 26.62
N CYS A 294 -4.56 -23.89 25.53
CA CYS A 294 -4.14 -25.29 25.50
C CYS A 294 -2.69 -25.51 25.99
N GLY A 295 -2.00 -24.48 26.47
CA GLY A 295 -0.63 -24.54 26.96
C GLY A 295 0.47 -24.30 25.91
N PHE A 296 0.11 -24.01 24.66
CA PHE A 296 1.11 -23.71 23.61
C PHE A 296 1.74 -22.33 23.83
N GLU A 297 3.03 -22.18 23.53
CA GLU A 297 3.84 -21.01 23.90
C GLU A 297 3.28 -19.67 23.41
N CYS A 298 2.65 -19.63 22.23
CA CYS A 298 1.99 -18.42 21.74
C CYS A 298 0.74 -18.77 20.93
N GLU A 299 -0.41 -18.16 21.23
CA GLU A 299 -1.58 -18.27 20.35
C GLU A 299 -1.30 -17.53 19.02
N ASP A 300 -0.71 -18.26 18.08
CA ASP A 300 -0.35 -17.80 16.74
C ASP A 300 -1.25 -18.42 15.65
N ARG A 301 -1.14 -17.90 14.42
CA ARG A 301 -1.97 -18.37 13.29
C ARG A 301 -1.71 -19.81 12.92
N VAL A 302 -0.48 -20.30 13.02
CA VAL A 302 -0.11 -21.67 12.64
C VAL A 302 -0.70 -22.65 13.65
N HIS A 303 -0.48 -22.40 14.93
CA HIS A 303 -1.00 -23.18 16.02
C HIS A 303 -2.52 -23.27 15.96
N VAL A 304 -3.21 -22.12 15.86
CA VAL A 304 -4.67 -22.06 15.84
C VAL A 304 -5.25 -22.83 14.64
N VAL A 305 -4.67 -22.67 13.45
CA VAL A 305 -5.19 -23.29 12.23
C VAL A 305 -4.84 -24.77 12.12
N ALA A 306 -3.64 -25.20 12.54
CA ALA A 306 -3.14 -26.54 12.24
C ALA A 306 -3.08 -27.51 13.44
N GLU A 307 -3.00 -27.02 14.69
CA GLU A 307 -2.59 -27.85 15.83
C GLU A 307 -3.51 -27.76 17.04
N CYS A 308 -4.06 -26.58 17.34
CA CYS A 308 -4.72 -26.28 18.61
C CYS A 308 -5.85 -27.27 18.93
N PRO A 309 -5.79 -28.01 20.06
CA PRO A 309 -6.78 -29.04 20.40
C PRO A 309 -8.22 -28.50 20.46
N TRP A 310 -8.39 -27.24 20.86
CA TRP A 310 -9.69 -26.56 20.94
C TRP A 310 -10.43 -26.47 19.61
N TYR A 311 -9.71 -26.51 18.48
CA TYR A 311 -10.29 -26.42 17.13
C TYR A 311 -10.19 -27.72 16.34
N LYS A 312 -10.01 -28.85 17.05
CA LYS A 312 -9.89 -30.19 16.43
C LYS A 312 -11.14 -30.55 15.63
N LYS A 313 -12.33 -30.29 16.18
CA LYS A 313 -13.61 -30.58 15.53
C LYS A 313 -13.76 -29.83 14.20
N GLU A 314 -13.44 -28.54 14.17
CA GLU A 314 -13.50 -27.70 12.98
C GLU A 314 -12.50 -28.19 11.92
N ARG A 315 -11.30 -28.61 12.34
CA ARG A 315 -10.30 -29.20 11.43
C ARG A 315 -10.79 -30.52 10.84
N GLU A 316 -11.37 -31.40 11.65
CA GLU A 316 -11.91 -32.69 11.18
C GLU A 316 -13.04 -32.48 10.16
N VAL A 317 -13.93 -31.51 10.39
CA VAL A 317 -14.96 -31.12 9.42
C VAL A 317 -14.31 -30.61 8.13
N TYR A 318 -13.32 -29.71 8.22
CA TYR A 318 -12.60 -29.20 7.05
C TYR A 318 -11.95 -30.32 6.22
N VAL A 319 -11.24 -31.24 6.86
CA VAL A 319 -10.56 -32.37 6.20
C VAL A 319 -11.56 -33.37 5.61
N SER A 320 -12.69 -33.58 6.28
CA SER A 320 -13.79 -34.41 5.78
C SER A 320 -14.36 -33.83 4.49
N GLU A 321 -14.73 -32.55 4.51
CA GLU A 321 -15.29 -31.84 3.36
C GLU A 321 -14.29 -31.69 2.21
N LEU A 322 -12.99 -31.49 2.48
CA LEU A 322 -11.95 -31.54 1.44
C LEU A 322 -11.99 -32.87 0.69
N GLY A 323 -12.06 -33.99 1.40
CA GLY A 323 -12.13 -35.32 0.80
C GLY A 323 -13.41 -35.59 0.01
N LYS A 324 -14.49 -34.85 0.26
CA LYS A 324 -15.73 -34.92 -0.56
C LYS A 324 -15.57 -34.21 -1.90
N ILE A 325 -14.67 -33.23 -2.00
CA ILE A 325 -14.33 -32.59 -3.29
C ILE A 325 -13.47 -33.57 -4.10
N ASP A 326 -12.39 -34.07 -3.50
CA ASP A 326 -11.52 -35.11 -4.03
C ASP A 326 -10.71 -35.73 -2.88
N GLY A 327 -10.65 -37.06 -2.81
CA GLY A 327 -9.87 -37.78 -1.80
C GLY A 327 -8.38 -37.38 -1.81
N THR A 328 -7.83 -37.04 -2.98
CA THR A 328 -6.43 -36.63 -3.10
C THR A 328 -6.13 -35.30 -2.38
N TYR A 329 -7.10 -34.39 -2.25
CA TYR A 329 -6.89 -33.13 -1.51
C TYR A 329 -6.79 -33.36 0.00
N ARG A 330 -7.51 -34.36 0.52
CA ARG A 330 -7.37 -34.79 1.91
C ARG A 330 -5.96 -35.33 2.15
N ASP A 331 -5.54 -36.30 1.34
CA ASP A 331 -4.24 -36.95 1.49
C ASP A 331 -3.09 -35.93 1.41
N MET A 332 -3.18 -34.98 0.48
CA MET A 332 -2.23 -33.87 0.37
C MET A 332 -2.21 -32.99 1.62
N PHE A 333 -3.38 -32.60 2.13
CA PHE A 333 -3.48 -31.74 3.31
C PHE A 333 -2.93 -32.43 4.56
N GLU A 334 -3.19 -33.73 4.72
CA GLU A 334 -2.69 -34.53 5.84
C GLU A 334 -1.18 -34.78 5.74
N ALA A 335 -0.62 -34.91 4.54
CA ALA A 335 0.83 -35.05 4.34
C ALA A 335 1.62 -33.77 4.66
N TRP A 336 0.98 -32.60 4.60
CA TRP A 336 1.63 -31.31 4.85
C TRP A 336 1.93 -31.06 6.33
N ASN A 337 3.02 -30.31 6.57
CA ASN A 337 3.34 -29.86 7.92
C ASN A 337 2.41 -28.72 8.40
N ARG A 338 2.55 -28.29 9.66
CA ARG A 338 1.71 -27.26 10.27
C ARG A 338 1.66 -25.93 9.51
N GLU A 339 2.80 -25.46 8.99
CA GLU A 339 2.90 -24.19 8.28
C GLU A 339 2.25 -24.32 6.90
N GLU A 340 2.52 -25.42 6.22
CA GLU A 340 1.97 -25.74 4.91
C GLU A 340 0.46 -25.89 4.94
N ARG A 341 -0.09 -26.58 5.95
CA ARG A 341 -1.54 -26.66 6.19
C ARG A 341 -2.15 -25.27 6.38
N THR A 342 -1.51 -24.42 7.17
CA THR A 342 -1.98 -23.05 7.40
C THR A 342 -1.95 -22.23 6.12
N VAL A 343 -0.85 -22.29 5.36
CA VAL A 343 -0.71 -21.66 4.04
C VAL A 343 -1.75 -22.17 3.04
N ALA A 344 -2.09 -23.46 3.09
CA ALA A 344 -3.10 -24.04 2.21
C ALA A 344 -4.53 -23.55 2.53
N VAL A 345 -4.86 -23.33 3.80
CA VAL A 345 -6.16 -22.77 4.22
C VAL A 345 -6.29 -21.30 3.82
N VAL A 346 -5.24 -20.51 4.10
CA VAL A 346 -5.26 -19.05 3.90
C VAL A 346 -4.78 -18.60 2.51
N GLY A 347 -4.22 -19.51 1.72
CA GLY A 347 -3.68 -19.27 0.38
C GLY A 347 -4.39 -20.08 -0.69
N HIS A 348 -3.90 -19.92 -1.93
CA HIS A 348 -4.37 -20.74 -3.07
C HIS A 348 -3.20 -21.44 -3.77
N ARG A 349 -1.98 -20.88 -3.75
CA ARG A 349 -0.82 -21.35 -4.51
C ARG A 349 -0.53 -22.86 -4.37
N ARG A 350 -0.69 -23.42 -3.17
CA ARG A 350 -0.47 -24.86 -2.90
C ARG A 350 -1.47 -25.78 -3.62
N TRP A 351 -2.62 -25.25 -4.01
CA TRP A 351 -3.68 -25.97 -4.70
C TRP A 351 -3.67 -25.74 -6.21
N VAL A 352 -3.17 -24.59 -6.70
CA VAL A 352 -3.33 -24.14 -8.11
C VAL A 352 -2.90 -25.18 -9.15
N GLU A 353 -1.76 -25.87 -8.93
CA GLU A 353 -1.23 -26.84 -9.91
C GLU A 353 -2.15 -28.05 -10.12
N LYS A 354 -3.03 -28.38 -9.17
CA LYS A 354 -3.89 -29.57 -9.22
C LYS A 354 -5.38 -29.27 -9.19
N ALA A 355 -5.80 -28.22 -8.51
CA ALA A 355 -7.21 -27.95 -8.24
C ALA A 355 -7.97 -27.36 -9.42
N GLY A 356 -7.30 -26.68 -10.36
CA GLY A 356 -7.94 -26.09 -11.54
C GLY A 356 -9.23 -25.31 -11.19
N ARG A 357 -10.39 -25.83 -11.63
CA ARG A 357 -11.71 -25.22 -11.39
C ARG A 357 -12.23 -25.38 -9.94
N GLU A 358 -11.72 -26.36 -9.19
CA GLU A 358 -12.13 -26.63 -7.80
C GLU A 358 -11.54 -25.65 -6.79
N ILE A 359 -10.59 -24.79 -7.20
CA ILE A 359 -9.95 -23.82 -6.32
C ILE A 359 -10.95 -22.89 -5.61
N VAL A 360 -12.04 -22.53 -6.29
CA VAL A 360 -13.10 -21.70 -5.74
C VAL A 360 -13.84 -22.44 -4.62
N ARG A 361 -14.05 -23.76 -4.76
CA ARG A 361 -14.68 -24.57 -3.71
C ARG A 361 -13.76 -24.74 -2.51
N ILE A 362 -12.48 -25.01 -2.74
CA ILE A 362 -11.46 -25.11 -1.68
C ILE A 362 -11.33 -23.77 -0.92
N ASP A 363 -11.33 -22.64 -1.63
CA ASP A 363 -11.28 -21.31 -1.00
C ASP A 363 -12.51 -21.03 -0.13
N ARG A 364 -13.72 -21.37 -0.63
CA ARG A 364 -14.96 -21.28 0.17
C ARG A 364 -14.87 -22.16 1.42
N LEU A 365 -14.37 -23.38 1.28
CA LEU A 365 -14.18 -24.29 2.40
C LEU A 365 -13.23 -23.70 3.45
N GLY A 366 -12.10 -23.13 3.03
CA GLY A 366 -11.16 -22.45 3.91
C GLY A 366 -11.78 -21.26 4.63
N LYS A 367 -12.57 -20.44 3.93
CA LYS A 367 -13.33 -19.33 4.52
C LYS A 367 -14.33 -19.82 5.57
N THR A 368 -15.05 -20.90 5.30
CA THR A 368 -16.01 -21.52 6.24
C THR A 368 -15.30 -22.05 7.48
N PHE A 369 -14.21 -22.80 7.30
CA PHE A 369 -13.39 -23.30 8.40
C PHE A 369 -12.87 -22.18 9.29
N LEU A 370 -12.27 -21.14 8.71
CA LEU A 370 -11.79 -19.99 9.49
C LEU A 370 -12.94 -19.30 10.24
N SER A 371 -14.12 -19.21 9.63
CA SER A 371 -15.30 -18.59 10.24
C SER A 371 -15.79 -19.37 11.46
N HIS A 372 -15.91 -20.69 11.34
CA HIS A 372 -16.31 -21.57 12.44
C HIS A 372 -15.26 -21.56 13.55
N LEU A 373 -13.98 -21.70 13.21
CA LEU A 373 -12.87 -21.61 14.15
C LEU A 373 -12.93 -20.30 14.94
N TRP A 374 -13.16 -19.17 14.25
CA TRP A 374 -13.19 -17.87 14.88
C TRP A 374 -14.43 -17.69 15.77
N GLN A 375 -15.57 -18.27 15.39
CA GLN A 375 -16.76 -18.29 16.21
C GLN A 375 -16.56 -19.10 17.49
N SER A 376 -16.05 -20.33 17.40
CA SER A 376 -15.74 -21.16 18.56
C SER A 376 -14.76 -20.46 19.51
N ARG A 377 -13.77 -19.74 18.96
CA ARG A 377 -12.85 -18.91 19.76
C ARG A 377 -13.58 -17.79 20.51
N LYS A 378 -14.48 -17.05 19.83
CA LYS A 378 -15.24 -15.96 20.46
C LYS A 378 -16.08 -16.47 21.63
N GLU A 379 -16.79 -17.58 21.41
CA GLU A 379 -17.64 -18.23 22.41
C GLU A 379 -16.82 -18.68 23.61
N ARG A 380 -15.70 -19.37 23.37
CA ARG A 380 -14.80 -19.87 24.42
C ARG A 380 -14.19 -18.75 25.28
N LEU A 381 -13.81 -17.63 24.67
CA LEU A 381 -13.16 -16.51 25.35
C LEU A 381 -14.15 -15.45 25.87
N ALA A 382 -15.46 -15.68 25.73
CA ALA A 382 -16.50 -14.68 26.01
C ALA A 382 -16.23 -13.31 25.35
N ILE A 383 -15.54 -13.32 24.20
CA ILE A 383 -15.34 -12.13 23.39
C ILE A 383 -16.67 -11.94 22.67
N GLY A 384 -17.47 -10.96 23.11
CA GLY A 384 -18.72 -10.62 22.44
C GLY A 384 -18.53 -10.29 20.95
N ASP A 385 -19.54 -9.74 20.27
CA ASP A 385 -19.47 -9.49 18.81
C ASP A 385 -18.46 -8.41 18.34
N ARG A 386 -17.47 -8.07 19.18
CA ARG A 386 -16.32 -7.26 18.84
C ARG A 386 -15.61 -7.87 17.61
N SER A 387 -15.52 -7.08 16.55
CA SER A 387 -14.86 -7.50 15.32
C SER A 387 -13.40 -7.88 15.61
N CYS A 388 -12.93 -8.96 14.98
CA CYS A 388 -11.54 -9.38 14.93
C CYS A 388 -10.58 -8.20 14.65
N GLY A 389 -10.02 -7.54 15.68
CA GLY A 389 -8.97 -6.53 15.54
C GLY A 389 -9.34 -5.05 15.79
N ASN A 390 -10.52 -4.72 16.35
CA ASN A 390 -10.86 -3.35 16.76
C ASN A 390 -10.46 -3.05 18.23
N ASP A 391 -9.27 -3.42 18.66
CA ASP A 391 -8.67 -2.91 19.92
C ASP A 391 -8.01 -1.54 19.70
N ALA A 392 -8.65 -0.69 18.91
CA ALA A 392 -8.36 0.73 18.94
C ALA A 392 -9.47 1.36 19.79
N SER A 393 -9.08 1.91 20.93
CA SER A 393 -9.92 2.82 21.69
C SER A 393 -10.57 3.79 20.72
N SER A 394 -11.90 3.66 20.57
CA SER A 394 -12.70 4.69 19.94
C SER A 394 -12.52 5.92 20.81
N SER A 395 -11.72 6.88 20.37
CA SER A 395 -11.77 8.25 20.87
C SER A 395 -13.13 8.85 20.47
N ARG A 396 -14.20 8.35 21.09
CA ARG A 396 -15.46 9.08 21.20
C ARG A 396 -15.19 10.21 22.17
N GLY A 397 -15.54 11.42 21.75
CA GLY A 397 -15.20 12.66 22.45
C GLY A 397 -15.53 12.58 23.93
N ARG A 398 -14.62 13.12 24.74
CA ARG A 398 -14.99 13.76 25.99
C ARG A 398 -16.04 14.81 25.63
N VAL A 399 -17.29 14.51 25.97
CA VAL A 399 -18.28 15.55 26.22
C VAL A 399 -17.68 16.34 27.39
N VAL A 400 -17.33 17.58 27.13
CA VAL A 400 -17.04 18.55 28.17
C VAL A 400 -18.41 18.91 28.74
N GLU A 401 -18.66 18.50 29.98
CA GLU A 401 -19.64 19.19 30.83
C GLU A 401 -19.10 20.57 31.19
#